data_AF-A0A7S2QT07-F1
#
_entry.id   AF-A0A7S2QT07-F1
#
_cell.length_a   1.000
_cell.length_b   1.000
_cell.length_c   1.000
_cell.angle_alpha   90.00
_cell.angle_beta   90.00
_cell.angle_gamma   90.00
#
_symmetry.space_group_name_H-M   'P 1'
#
loop_
_entity.id
_entity.type
_entity.pdbx_description
1 polymer ?
#
loop_
_entity_poly.entity_id
_entity_poly.type
_entity_poly.pdbx_seq_one_letter_code
_entity_poly.pdbx_strand_id
1 'polypeptide(L)'
;KIVHIDFGDCFEVAMHREKFPEKIPFRLTRMLVNAMEVSGIEGIFRHTCESVMRVLRDNKESVMAVLEAFVYDPLINWRLLDSKQEYSDHNQESDGDSSASTDDEAESSALCDRNEKAKRYQKPIPAAQNAETKQQEQKQRQRRARNLLRPDLDESQNHRGSIVRAMIGLHDRNLNREAVRVVTRVENKLTGRDFGALGHTVLDVSTQVQKLIHQATSHKNLCQCYIGWCPFW
;
A
#
# COMPACT_ATOMS: atom_id res chain seq x y z
N LYS A 1 9.70 8.28 -34.76
CA LYS A 1 9.08 7.37 -33.77
C LYS A 1 9.42 7.89 -32.37
N ILE A 2 8.51 7.77 -31.41
CA ILE A 2 8.69 8.20 -30.02
C ILE A 2 8.88 6.96 -29.14
N VAL A 3 9.67 7.07 -28.07
CA VAL A 3 9.86 5.99 -27.09
C VAL A 3 9.57 6.55 -25.70
N HIS A 4 8.66 5.91 -24.97
CA HIS A 4 8.43 6.19 -23.56
C HIS A 4 9.36 5.31 -22.72
N ILE A 5 9.97 5.90 -21.69
CA ILE A 5 10.80 5.23 -20.70
C ILE A 5 10.21 5.50 -19.31
N ASP A 6 10.67 4.72 -18.33
CA ASP A 6 10.25 4.83 -16.92
C ASP A 6 8.72 4.63 -16.74
N PHE A 7 8.34 3.37 -16.57
CA PHE A 7 6.96 2.95 -16.31
C PHE A 7 6.65 2.90 -14.82
N GLY A 8 7.37 3.70 -14.02
CA GLY A 8 7.08 3.80 -12.61
C GLY A 8 5.62 4.21 -12.37
N ASP A 9 5.24 5.42 -12.77
CA ASP A 9 3.93 5.96 -12.39
C ASP A 9 2.80 5.51 -13.31
N CYS A 10 2.43 4.23 -13.17
CA CYS A 10 1.29 3.62 -13.83
C CYS A 10 -0.03 3.87 -13.07
N PHE A 11 -1.16 3.55 -13.72
CA PHE A 11 -2.48 3.47 -13.07
C PHE A 11 -2.94 4.73 -12.32
N GLU A 12 -2.61 5.91 -12.85
CA GLU A 12 -3.02 7.21 -12.27
C GLU A 12 -2.42 7.51 -10.88
N VAL A 13 -1.37 6.80 -10.45
CA VAL A 13 -0.61 7.11 -9.22
C VAL A 13 -0.16 8.57 -9.23
N ALA A 14 0.34 9.05 -10.36
CA ALA A 14 0.73 10.44 -10.57
C ALA A 14 -0.41 11.47 -10.38
N MET A 15 -1.66 11.06 -10.59
CA MET A 15 -2.84 11.93 -10.45
C MET A 15 -3.33 12.02 -9.00
N HIS A 16 -2.99 11.01 -8.18
CA HIS A 16 -3.44 10.86 -6.79
C HIS A 16 -2.41 11.24 -5.73
N ARG A 17 -1.16 11.50 -6.12
CA ARG A 17 -0.11 11.97 -5.19
C ARG A 17 -0.50 13.30 -4.53
N GLU A 18 -0.01 13.52 -3.32
CA GLU A 18 -0.34 14.70 -2.51
C GLU A 18 0.30 15.98 -3.06
N LYS A 19 1.57 15.92 -3.47
CA LYS A 19 2.32 17.05 -4.02
C LYS A 19 2.26 17.05 -5.54
N PHE A 20 1.83 18.17 -6.13
CA PHE A 20 1.72 18.37 -7.58
C PHE A 20 1.00 17.21 -8.32
N PRO A 21 -0.26 16.92 -7.97
CA PRO A 21 -1.03 15.88 -8.65
C PRO A 21 -1.23 16.21 -10.13
N GLU A 22 -0.90 15.28 -11.01
CA GLU A 22 -1.04 15.47 -12.46
C GLU A 22 -2.53 15.54 -12.86
N LYS A 23 -2.85 16.46 -13.78
CA LYS A 23 -4.24 16.74 -14.23
C LYS A 23 -4.44 16.47 -15.73
N ILE A 24 -3.51 15.75 -16.34
CA ILE A 24 -3.46 15.49 -17.78
C ILE A 24 -3.41 13.97 -18.03
N PRO A 25 -4.04 13.48 -19.11
CA PRO A 25 -4.01 12.06 -19.44
C PRO A 25 -2.72 11.62 -20.15
N PHE A 26 -2.07 12.52 -20.88
CA PHE A 26 -0.79 12.32 -21.56
C PHE A 26 -0.16 13.67 -21.92
N ARG A 27 1.14 13.67 -22.20
CA ARG A 27 1.87 14.89 -22.60
C ARG A 27 1.51 15.27 -24.05
N LEU A 28 0.79 16.39 -24.21
CA LEU A 28 0.50 17.00 -25.50
C LEU A 28 0.68 18.52 -25.41
N THR A 29 1.92 18.94 -25.14
CA THR A 29 2.27 20.35 -25.00
C THR A 29 2.45 21.03 -26.37
N ARG A 30 2.55 22.35 -26.39
CA ARG A 30 2.66 23.15 -27.62
C ARG A 30 3.88 22.78 -28.47
N MET A 31 5.04 22.45 -27.89
CA MET A 31 6.20 22.01 -28.68
C MET A 31 5.92 20.69 -29.40
N LEU A 32 5.24 19.75 -28.77
CA LEU A 32 4.87 18.48 -29.42
C LEU A 32 3.84 18.72 -30.53
N VAL A 33 2.86 19.59 -30.30
CA VAL A 33 1.85 19.94 -31.31
C VAL A 33 2.49 20.65 -32.51
N ASN A 34 3.40 21.60 -32.27
CA ASN A 34 4.09 22.35 -33.33
C ASN A 34 5.05 21.48 -34.16
N ALA A 35 5.51 20.35 -33.61
CA ALA A 35 6.33 19.39 -34.33
C ALA A 35 5.52 18.45 -35.25
N MET A 36 4.18 18.49 -35.18
CA MET A 36 3.30 17.74 -36.07
C MET A 36 3.15 18.45 -37.43
N GLU A 37 2.28 17.93 -38.28
CA GLU A 37 1.95 18.54 -39.57
C GLU A 37 1.24 19.90 -39.41
N VAL A 38 1.02 20.61 -40.52
CA VAL A 38 0.37 21.93 -40.54
C VAL A 38 -1.06 21.93 -39.96
N SER A 39 -1.72 20.78 -39.93
CA SER A 39 -3.04 20.60 -39.28
C SER A 39 -2.94 20.43 -37.76
N GLY A 40 -1.73 20.32 -37.21
CA GLY A 40 -1.46 20.12 -35.80
C GLY A 40 -2.09 18.83 -35.28
N ILE A 41 -2.97 18.97 -34.29
CA ILE A 41 -3.68 17.83 -33.66
C ILE A 41 -4.86 17.32 -34.48
N GLU A 42 -5.43 18.13 -35.38
CA GLU A 42 -6.70 17.84 -36.09
C GLU A 42 -6.54 16.97 -37.34
N GLY A 43 -5.36 16.42 -37.59
CA GLY A 43 -5.09 15.54 -38.74
C GLY A 43 -4.71 14.12 -38.35
N ILE A 44 -3.53 13.69 -38.78
CA ILE A 44 -2.99 12.33 -38.59
C ILE A 44 -3.00 11.95 -37.12
N PHE A 45 -2.68 12.88 -36.21
CA PHE A 45 -2.64 12.61 -34.78
C PHE A 45 -4.01 12.15 -34.25
N ARG A 46 -5.07 12.96 -34.41
CA ARG A 46 -6.43 12.59 -33.97
C ARG A 46 -6.90 11.30 -34.65
N HIS A 47 -6.73 11.17 -35.96
CA HIS A 47 -7.19 9.99 -36.69
C HIS A 47 -6.49 8.70 -36.22
N THR A 48 -5.18 8.80 -35.93
CA THR A 48 -4.41 7.69 -35.37
C THR A 48 -4.88 7.37 -33.94
N CYS A 49 -5.12 8.38 -33.10
CA CYS A 49 -5.67 8.19 -31.75
C CYS A 49 -7.03 7.47 -31.78
N GLU A 50 -7.94 7.86 -32.68
CA GLU A 50 -9.22 7.18 -32.84
C GLU A 50 -9.05 5.73 -33.31
N SER A 51 -8.15 5.48 -34.27
CA SER A 51 -7.89 4.13 -34.78
C SER A 51 -7.31 3.21 -33.71
N VAL A 52 -6.32 3.70 -32.95
CA VAL A 52 -5.74 2.98 -31.80
C VAL A 52 -6.79 2.74 -30.73
N MET A 53 -7.60 3.75 -30.40
CA MET A 53 -8.66 3.61 -29.41
C MET A 53 -9.71 2.57 -29.83
N ARG A 54 -10.14 2.55 -31.10
CA ARG A 54 -11.03 1.49 -31.62
C ARG A 54 -10.42 0.11 -31.40
N VAL A 55 -9.17 -0.11 -31.83
CA VAL A 55 -8.49 -1.41 -31.66
C VAL A 55 -8.40 -1.84 -30.19
N LEU A 56 -8.09 -0.90 -29.28
CA LEU A 56 -8.02 -1.18 -27.85
C LEU A 56 -9.40 -1.53 -27.27
N ARG A 57 -10.46 -0.82 -27.67
CA ARG A 57 -11.83 -1.10 -27.20
C ARG A 57 -12.39 -2.41 -27.77
N ASP A 58 -12.12 -2.71 -29.04
CA ASP A 58 -12.56 -3.92 -29.72
C ASP A 58 -11.90 -5.18 -29.15
N ASN A 59 -10.69 -5.05 -28.60
CA ASN A 59 -9.92 -6.14 -27.98
C ASN A 59 -9.78 -5.96 -26.46
N LYS A 60 -10.76 -5.30 -25.80
CA LYS A 60 -10.66 -4.95 -24.38
C LYS A 60 -10.46 -6.17 -23.49
N GLU A 61 -11.06 -7.32 -23.82
CA GLU A 61 -10.97 -8.56 -23.03
C GLU A 61 -9.51 -9.05 -22.96
N SER A 62 -8.77 -8.93 -24.05
CA SER A 62 -7.35 -9.29 -24.10
C SER A 62 -6.49 -8.33 -23.28
N VAL A 63 -6.77 -7.03 -23.35
CA VAL A 63 -6.08 -6.01 -22.57
C VAL A 63 -6.35 -6.18 -21.08
N MET A 64 -7.62 -6.42 -20.70
CA MET A 64 -8.02 -6.65 -19.32
C MET A 64 -7.40 -7.92 -18.76
N ALA A 65 -7.39 -9.04 -19.50
CA ALA A 65 -6.78 -10.28 -19.04
C ALA A 65 -5.29 -10.12 -18.68
N VAL A 66 -4.54 -9.38 -19.50
CA VAL A 66 -3.13 -9.09 -19.23
C VAL A 66 -2.98 -8.20 -18.00
N LEU A 67 -3.76 -7.12 -17.91
CA LEU A 67 -3.67 -6.16 -16.79
C LEU A 67 -4.15 -6.74 -15.46
N GLU A 68 -5.19 -7.57 -15.46
CA GLU A 68 -5.65 -8.27 -14.26
C GLU A 68 -4.55 -9.20 -13.73
N ALA A 69 -3.88 -9.95 -14.60
CA ALA A 69 -2.76 -10.80 -14.18
C ALA A 69 -1.64 -9.98 -13.51
N PHE A 70 -1.32 -8.79 -14.03
CA PHE A 70 -0.31 -7.90 -13.44
C PHE A 70 -0.77 -7.25 -12.13
N VAL A 71 -2.02 -6.80 -12.05
CA VAL A 71 -2.55 -6.08 -10.88
C VAL A 71 -2.79 -7.02 -9.69
N TYR A 72 -3.13 -8.28 -9.95
CA TYR A 72 -3.28 -9.28 -8.89
C TYR A 72 -1.96 -9.99 -8.53
N ASP A 73 -0.83 -9.60 -9.12
CA ASP A 73 0.48 -10.09 -8.72
C ASP A 73 0.88 -9.51 -7.33
N PRO A 74 1.06 -10.36 -6.30
CA PRO A 74 1.44 -9.91 -4.96
C PRO A 74 2.74 -9.08 -4.90
N LEU A 75 3.65 -9.24 -5.88
CA LEU A 75 4.96 -8.58 -5.89
C LEU A 75 4.96 -7.20 -6.55
N ILE A 76 3.91 -6.82 -7.30
CA ILE A 76 3.79 -5.50 -7.95
C ILE A 76 3.01 -4.53 -7.05
N ASN A 77 2.20 -5.10 -6.15
CA ASN A 77 1.22 -4.43 -5.32
C ASN A 77 1.77 -3.46 -4.27
N TRP A 78 3.07 -3.51 -3.93
CA TRP A 78 3.70 -2.55 -3.00
C TRP A 78 3.60 -1.11 -3.51
N ARG A 79 3.70 -0.91 -4.83
CA ARG A 79 3.70 0.42 -5.43
C ARG A 79 2.35 1.14 -5.32
N LEU A 80 1.25 0.40 -5.24
CA LEU A 80 -0.10 0.98 -5.13
C LEU A 80 -0.41 1.48 -3.71
N LEU A 81 0.30 0.98 -2.70
CA LEU A 81 0.07 1.31 -1.28
C LEU A 81 0.82 2.57 -0.81
N ASP A 82 1.92 2.92 -1.46
CA ASP A 82 2.81 4.01 -1.02
C ASP A 82 2.19 5.41 -1.14
N SER A 83 1.03 5.53 -1.78
CA SER A 83 0.30 6.81 -1.93
C SER A 83 -0.17 7.43 -0.60
N LYS A 84 0.08 6.79 0.56
CA LYS A 84 -0.35 7.23 1.90
C LYS A 84 0.76 7.41 2.94
N GLN A 85 2.02 7.09 2.67
CA GLN A 85 3.04 6.94 3.73
C GLN A 85 4.08 8.07 3.87
N GLU A 86 4.00 9.18 3.14
CA GLU A 86 4.97 10.27 3.30
C GLU A 86 4.56 11.37 4.28
N TYR A 87 4.09 11.04 5.50
CA TYR A 87 3.95 12.03 6.58
C TYR A 87 4.08 11.39 7.97
N SER A 88 5.31 11.10 8.41
CA SER A 88 5.62 10.98 9.83
C SER A 88 7.09 11.16 10.17
N ASP A 89 7.85 11.96 9.41
CA ASP A 89 9.21 12.31 9.83
C ASP A 89 9.58 13.74 9.38
N HIS A 90 9.37 14.67 10.31
CA HIS A 90 9.98 16.01 10.47
C HIS A 90 8.98 17.02 11.04
N ASN A 91 8.90 17.04 12.38
CA ASN A 91 8.99 18.25 13.20
C ASN A 91 8.90 17.87 14.69
N GLN A 92 10.04 17.48 15.26
CA GLN A 92 10.33 17.74 16.67
C GLN A 92 11.59 18.58 16.69
N GLU A 93 11.43 19.89 16.81
CA GLU A 93 12.19 20.76 17.73
C GLU A 93 11.74 22.23 17.60
N SER A 94 11.83 22.93 18.74
CA SER A 94 11.58 24.35 19.04
C SER A 94 10.16 24.90 18.90
N ASP A 95 9.46 25.07 20.03
CA ASP A 95 9.44 26.37 20.72
C ASP A 95 8.77 26.26 22.10
N GLY A 96 9.43 26.81 23.12
CA GLY A 96 8.89 26.96 24.46
C GLY A 96 8.04 28.24 24.58
N ASP A 97 7.09 28.25 25.51
CA ASP A 97 7.10 29.17 26.67
C ASP A 97 5.91 28.92 27.63
N SER A 98 6.24 28.89 28.93
CA SER A 98 5.48 29.25 30.14
C SER A 98 3.99 28.88 30.35
N SER A 99 3.70 28.10 31.41
CA SER A 99 3.41 28.67 32.75
C SER A 99 2.91 27.66 33.81
N ALA A 100 3.54 27.76 34.98
CA ALA A 100 3.02 27.69 36.35
C ALA A 100 2.48 26.37 36.99
N SER A 101 3.34 25.83 37.87
CA SER A 101 3.11 25.44 39.28
C SER A 101 2.16 24.26 39.58
N THR A 102 2.53 23.27 40.40
CA THR A 102 3.01 23.37 41.78
C THR A 102 3.88 22.18 42.21
N ASP A 103 5.00 22.52 42.87
CA ASP A 103 5.59 21.94 44.08
C ASP A 103 5.07 20.59 44.60
N ASP A 104 5.96 19.61 44.76
CA ASP A 104 6.33 19.12 46.10
C ASP A 104 7.67 18.36 46.09
N GLU A 105 8.53 18.82 46.98
CA GLU A 105 9.88 18.40 47.32
C GLU A 105 9.92 17.05 48.08
N ALA A 106 10.95 16.23 47.82
CA ALA A 106 11.73 15.51 48.84
C ALA A 106 12.88 14.70 48.20
N GLU A 107 14.06 15.33 48.14
CA GLU A 107 15.38 14.84 48.61
C GLU A 107 15.39 13.48 49.37
N SER A 108 16.43 12.65 49.41
CA SER A 108 17.85 12.71 48.99
C SER A 108 18.52 11.41 49.48
N SER A 109 19.57 10.96 48.77
CA SER A 109 20.71 10.15 49.26
C SER A 109 20.43 8.70 49.72
N ALA A 110 21.34 7.73 49.70
CA ALA A 110 22.70 7.57 49.20
C ALA A 110 23.03 6.06 49.22
N LEU A 111 24.00 5.68 48.38
CA LEU A 111 24.99 4.58 48.47
C LEU A 111 24.77 3.43 49.50
N CYS A 112 24.89 2.16 49.07
CA CYS A 112 26.21 1.48 48.94
C CYS A 112 26.11 -0.01 48.53
N ASP A 113 27.05 -0.41 47.68
CA ASP A 113 27.82 -1.66 47.57
C ASP A 113 27.30 -3.09 47.91
N ARG A 114 27.60 -3.96 46.93
CA ARG A 114 28.20 -5.31 47.02
C ARG A 114 27.38 -6.55 47.43
N ASN A 115 27.08 -7.31 46.36
CA ASN A 115 27.68 -8.60 45.97
C ASN A 115 27.46 -9.88 46.82
N GLU A 116 27.01 -10.91 46.09
CA GLU A 116 27.49 -12.31 46.13
C GLU A 116 27.25 -13.17 47.40
N LYS A 117 26.36 -14.17 47.28
CA LYS A 117 26.76 -15.57 47.02
C LYS A 117 25.61 -16.57 47.18
N ALA A 118 25.54 -17.46 46.20
CA ALA A 118 24.70 -18.64 46.14
C ALA A 118 24.91 -19.59 47.33
N LYS A 119 23.82 -20.12 47.88
CA LYS A 119 23.82 -21.31 48.74
C LYS A 119 22.93 -22.41 48.15
N ARG A 120 23.66 -23.31 47.48
CA ARG A 120 23.39 -24.72 47.22
C ARG A 120 22.69 -25.39 48.42
N TYR A 121 21.47 -25.89 48.21
CA TYR A 121 20.83 -26.84 49.12
C TYR A 121 20.90 -28.25 48.53
N GLN A 122 21.65 -29.10 49.23
CA GLN A 122 21.76 -30.54 48.99
C GLN A 122 20.63 -31.24 49.76
N LYS A 123 19.85 -32.12 49.12
CA LYS A 123 18.90 -33.03 49.81
C LYS A 123 19.54 -34.42 50.02
N PRO A 124 19.25 -35.13 51.13
CA PRO A 124 19.83 -36.45 51.42
C PRO A 124 19.16 -37.60 50.66
N ILE A 125 19.89 -38.72 50.58
CA ILE A 125 19.58 -40.00 49.92
C ILE A 125 18.57 -40.83 50.75
N PRO A 126 17.67 -41.62 50.15
CA PRO A 126 16.59 -42.31 50.85
C PRO A 126 16.93 -43.74 51.29
N ALA A 127 16.41 -44.14 52.46
CA ALA A 127 16.32 -45.53 52.90
C ALA A 127 14.98 -46.15 52.46
N ALA A 128 15.04 -47.43 52.09
CA ALA A 128 13.93 -48.23 51.56
C ALA A 128 12.76 -48.36 52.53
N GLN A 129 11.52 -48.38 51.99
CA GLN A 129 10.58 -49.51 52.13
C GLN A 129 9.20 -49.24 51.50
N ASN A 130 8.67 -50.31 50.88
CA ASN A 130 7.26 -50.69 50.70
C ASN A 130 6.56 -50.48 49.34
N ALA A 131 5.96 -51.57 48.88
CA ALA A 131 5.56 -51.89 47.50
C ALA A 131 4.22 -51.27 47.03
N GLU A 132 3.65 -50.34 47.80
CA GLU A 132 2.36 -49.69 47.47
C GLU A 132 2.52 -48.41 46.64
N THR A 133 3.74 -47.88 46.53
CA THR A 133 4.05 -46.65 45.78
C THR A 133 4.01 -46.85 44.26
N LYS A 134 4.22 -48.09 43.78
CA LYS A 134 4.30 -48.39 42.33
C LYS A 134 2.96 -48.28 41.60
N GLN A 135 1.83 -48.54 42.25
CA GLN A 135 0.51 -48.38 41.63
C GLN A 135 0.07 -46.90 41.56
N GLN A 136 0.44 -46.09 42.54
CA GLN A 136 0.14 -44.65 42.54
C GLN A 136 0.98 -43.88 41.50
N GLU A 137 2.26 -44.22 41.34
CA GLU A 137 3.11 -43.65 40.28
C GLU A 137 2.63 -43.99 38.87
N GLN A 138 2.09 -45.21 38.65
CA GLN A 138 1.58 -45.62 37.34
C GLN A 138 0.28 -44.89 36.97
N LYS A 139 -0.61 -44.66 37.95
CA LYS A 139 -1.83 -43.85 37.79
C LYS A 139 -1.51 -42.36 37.57
N GLN A 140 -0.46 -41.85 38.22
CA GLN A 140 0.02 -40.47 38.06
C GLN A 140 0.77 -40.27 36.72
N ARG A 141 1.49 -41.29 36.24
CA ARG A 141 2.10 -41.33 34.89
C ARG A 141 1.04 -41.36 33.78
N GLN A 142 -0.03 -42.15 33.92
CA GLN A 142 -1.16 -42.15 32.96
C GLN A 142 -1.90 -40.80 32.93
N ARG A 143 -2.07 -40.13 34.07
CA ARG A 143 -2.62 -38.76 34.14
C ARG A 143 -1.69 -37.72 33.49
N ARG A 144 -0.37 -37.81 33.70
CA ARG A 144 0.63 -36.94 33.04
C ARG A 144 0.67 -37.16 31.53
N ALA A 145 0.64 -38.41 31.06
CA ALA A 145 0.62 -38.73 29.63
C ALA A 145 -0.66 -38.22 28.94
N ARG A 146 -1.81 -38.23 29.62
CA ARG A 146 -3.06 -37.65 29.11
C ARG A 146 -3.04 -36.11 29.05
N ASN A 147 -2.29 -35.47 29.94
CA ASN A 147 -2.09 -34.01 29.89
C ASN A 147 -1.05 -33.59 28.83
N LEU A 148 -0.07 -34.45 28.52
CA LEU A 148 0.94 -34.24 27.46
C LEU A 148 0.40 -34.40 26.03
N LEU A 149 -0.81 -34.95 25.86
CA LEU A 149 -1.50 -35.06 24.57
C LEU A 149 -2.59 -34.00 24.37
N ARG A 150 -2.70 -33.02 25.27
CA ARG A 150 -3.43 -31.80 24.95
C ARG A 150 -2.52 -30.94 24.06
N PRO A 151 -3.00 -30.46 22.90
CA PRO A 151 -2.30 -29.36 22.24
C PRO A 151 -2.26 -28.23 23.25
N ASP A 152 -1.06 -27.88 23.72
CA ASP A 152 -0.85 -26.63 24.45
C ASP A 152 -1.22 -25.51 23.48
N LEU A 153 -2.46 -25.02 23.57
CA LEU A 153 -2.82 -23.71 23.07
C LEU A 153 -2.12 -22.72 24.00
N ASP A 154 -0.89 -22.39 23.65
CA ASP A 154 -0.13 -21.29 24.25
C ASP A 154 -0.89 -19.97 23.98
N GLU A 155 -1.82 -19.66 24.87
CA GLU A 155 -2.68 -18.47 24.83
C GLU A 155 -1.92 -17.18 25.15
N SER A 156 -0.62 -17.24 25.47
CA SER A 156 0.16 -16.07 25.89
C SER A 156 1.05 -15.49 24.80
N GLN A 157 1.41 -16.26 23.76
CA GLN A 157 2.13 -15.75 22.57
C GLN A 157 1.19 -15.35 21.41
N ASN A 158 -0.11 -15.59 21.56
CA ASN A 158 -1.09 -15.44 20.50
C ASN A 158 -1.46 -13.97 20.17
N HIS A 159 -1.13 -13.00 21.04
CA HIS A 159 -1.47 -11.60 20.77
C HIS A 159 -0.62 -10.99 19.66
N ARG A 160 0.70 -11.26 19.63
CA ARG A 160 1.59 -10.79 18.54
C ARG A 160 1.31 -11.51 17.22
N GLY A 161 1.07 -12.83 17.25
CA GLY A 161 0.68 -13.61 16.07
C GLY A 161 -0.68 -13.21 15.51
N SER A 162 -1.64 -12.89 16.38
CA SER A 162 -2.95 -12.34 16.02
C SER A 162 -2.83 -10.96 15.37
N ILE A 163 -2.00 -10.05 15.94
CA ILE A 163 -1.75 -8.73 15.36
C ILE A 163 -1.07 -8.85 13.99
N VAL A 164 -0.05 -9.69 13.83
CA VAL A 164 0.64 -9.88 12.54
C VAL A 164 -0.32 -10.50 11.51
N ARG A 165 -1.11 -11.50 11.88
CA ARG A 165 -2.11 -12.11 10.98
C ARG A 165 -3.24 -11.13 10.63
N ALA A 166 -3.67 -10.29 11.58
CA ALA A 166 -4.64 -9.23 11.34
C ALA A 166 -4.05 -8.13 10.45
N MET A 167 -2.79 -7.74 10.63
CA MET A 167 -2.09 -6.79 9.76
C MET A 167 -1.95 -7.33 8.34
N ILE A 168 -1.55 -8.60 8.17
CA ILE A 168 -1.48 -9.26 6.87
C ILE A 168 -2.86 -9.31 6.22
N GLY A 169 -3.91 -9.68 6.98
CA GLY A 169 -5.28 -9.72 6.47
C GLY A 169 -5.85 -8.33 6.12
N LEU A 170 -5.46 -7.28 6.86
CA LEU A 170 -5.83 -5.89 6.55
C LEU A 170 -5.08 -5.37 5.32
N HIS A 171 -3.81 -5.73 5.19
CA HIS A 171 -2.98 -5.41 4.04
C HIS A 171 -3.56 -6.04 2.76
N ASP A 172 -3.89 -7.33 2.81
CA ASP A 172 -4.52 -8.06 1.71
C ASP A 172 -5.88 -7.45 1.30
N ARG A 173 -6.72 -7.06 2.28
CA ARG A 173 -7.98 -6.36 2.00
C ARG A 173 -7.79 -4.98 1.35
N ASN A 174 -6.79 -4.22 1.80
CA ASN A 174 -6.50 -2.90 1.22
C ASN A 174 -5.93 -3.01 -0.19
N LEU A 175 -5.04 -3.98 -0.43
CA LEU A 175 -4.50 -4.31 -1.74
C LEU A 175 -5.59 -4.72 -2.71
N ASN A 176 -6.47 -5.61 -2.29
CA ASN A 176 -7.59 -6.06 -3.12
C ASN A 176 -8.50 -4.89 -3.50
N ARG A 177 -8.80 -3.97 -2.56
CA ARG A 177 -9.61 -2.79 -2.87
C ARG A 177 -8.95 -1.88 -3.91
N GLU A 178 -7.64 -1.71 -3.81
CA GLU A 178 -6.87 -0.86 -4.72
C GLU A 178 -6.71 -1.50 -6.11
N ALA A 179 -6.45 -2.80 -6.16
CA ALA A 179 -6.45 -3.60 -7.37
C ALA A 179 -7.78 -3.48 -8.12
N VAL A 180 -8.91 -3.68 -7.42
CA VAL A 180 -10.25 -3.53 -8.00
C VAL A 180 -10.47 -2.12 -8.53
N ARG A 181 -10.05 -1.07 -7.80
CA ARG A 181 -10.15 0.32 -8.25
C ARG A 181 -9.42 0.54 -9.58
N VAL A 182 -8.20 0.04 -9.70
CA VAL A 182 -7.38 0.16 -10.92
C VAL A 182 -8.01 -0.59 -12.08
N VAL A 183 -8.40 -1.85 -11.88
CA VAL A 183 -9.03 -2.69 -12.91
C VAL A 183 -10.33 -2.04 -13.42
N THR A 184 -11.24 -1.65 -12.52
CA THR A 184 -12.47 -0.95 -12.89
C THR A 184 -12.18 0.38 -13.60
N ARG A 185 -11.14 1.11 -13.19
CA ARG A 185 -10.77 2.36 -13.85
C ARG A 185 -10.30 2.13 -15.28
N VAL A 186 -9.49 1.11 -15.54
CA VAL A 186 -9.06 0.75 -16.89
C VAL A 186 -10.25 0.28 -17.74
N GLU A 187 -11.12 -0.56 -17.19
CA GLU A 187 -12.34 -1.01 -17.89
C GLU A 187 -13.21 0.17 -18.32
N ASN A 188 -13.39 1.17 -17.45
CA ASN A 188 -14.11 2.40 -17.79
C ASN A 188 -13.46 3.16 -18.96
N LYS A 189 -12.13 3.20 -19.05
CA LYS A 189 -11.43 3.81 -20.20
C LYS A 189 -11.65 3.03 -21.49
N LEU A 190 -11.60 1.69 -21.43
CA LEU A 190 -11.82 0.81 -22.58
C LEU A 190 -13.29 0.73 -23.02
N THR A 191 -14.22 1.20 -22.19
CA THR A 191 -15.66 1.23 -22.50
C THR A 191 -16.21 2.63 -22.75
N GLY A 192 -15.37 3.67 -22.64
CA GLY A 192 -15.80 5.07 -22.81
C GLY A 192 -16.67 5.61 -21.68
N ARG A 193 -16.58 5.02 -20.48
CA ARG A 193 -17.28 5.42 -19.24
C ARG A 193 -16.36 6.19 -18.28
N ASP A 194 -15.26 6.72 -18.79
CA ASP A 194 -14.17 7.33 -18.03
C ASP A 194 -14.35 8.83 -17.73
N PHE A 195 -15.45 9.42 -18.19
CA PHE A 195 -15.84 10.81 -17.94
C PHE A 195 -17.22 10.91 -17.27
N GLY A 196 -17.35 11.82 -16.29
CA GLY A 196 -18.61 12.13 -15.60
C GLY A 196 -18.73 11.45 -14.23
N ALA A 197 -19.41 12.12 -13.28
CA ALA A 197 -19.50 11.69 -11.87
C ALA A 197 -20.25 10.37 -11.63
N LEU A 198 -20.99 9.88 -12.64
CA LEU A 198 -21.79 8.67 -12.53
C LEU A 198 -21.40 7.57 -13.53
N GLY A 199 -20.53 7.83 -14.52
CA GLY A 199 -20.18 6.80 -15.54
C GLY A 199 -21.36 6.26 -16.35
N HIS A 200 -22.53 6.92 -16.31
CA HIS A 200 -23.75 6.49 -17.01
C HIS A 200 -23.70 6.79 -18.51
N THR A 201 -22.93 7.82 -18.92
CA THR A 201 -22.79 8.18 -20.33
C THR A 201 -21.64 7.39 -20.95
N VAL A 202 -21.99 6.49 -21.87
CA VAL A 202 -21.02 5.81 -22.72
C VAL A 202 -20.64 6.75 -23.85
N LEU A 203 -19.36 7.12 -23.93
CA LEU A 203 -18.83 7.95 -24.99
C LEU A 203 -18.39 7.10 -26.17
N ASP A 204 -18.73 7.53 -27.38
CA ASP A 204 -18.11 7.00 -28.59
C ASP A 204 -16.61 7.33 -28.62
N VAL A 205 -15.89 6.65 -29.51
CA VAL A 205 -14.42 6.79 -29.60
C VAL A 205 -14.00 8.21 -29.94
N SER A 206 -14.67 8.86 -30.90
CA SER A 206 -14.27 10.20 -31.34
C SER A 206 -14.47 11.23 -30.22
N THR A 207 -15.61 11.17 -29.53
CA THR A 207 -15.88 12.05 -28.38
C THR A 207 -14.90 11.82 -27.23
N GLN A 208 -14.58 10.56 -26.89
CA GLN A 208 -13.61 10.28 -25.83
C GLN A 208 -12.22 10.83 -26.20
N VAL A 209 -11.75 10.57 -27.42
CA VAL A 209 -10.47 11.09 -27.92
C VAL A 209 -10.45 12.62 -27.88
N GLN A 210 -11.51 13.28 -28.33
CA GLN A 210 -11.62 14.73 -28.26
C GLN A 210 -11.51 15.25 -26.82
N LYS A 211 -12.21 14.64 -25.86
CA LYS A 211 -12.15 15.02 -24.45
C LYS A 211 -10.75 14.83 -23.85
N LEU A 212 -10.07 13.73 -24.20
CA LEU A 212 -8.70 13.46 -23.74
C LEU A 212 -7.70 14.49 -24.30
N ILE A 213 -7.78 14.79 -25.60
CA ILE A 213 -6.96 15.83 -26.25
C ILE A 213 -7.21 17.19 -25.58
N HIS A 214 -8.47 17.53 -25.31
CA HIS A 214 -8.82 18.77 -24.62
C HIS A 214 -8.25 18.82 -23.19
N GLN A 215 -8.32 17.73 -22.43
CA GLN A 215 -7.68 17.68 -21.11
C GLN A 215 -6.16 17.82 -21.16
N ALA A 216 -5.50 17.20 -22.14
CA ALA A 216 -4.05 17.23 -22.31
C ALA A 216 -3.50 18.59 -22.75
N THR A 217 -4.33 19.37 -23.46
CA THR A 217 -3.96 20.70 -24.00
C THR A 217 -4.49 21.87 -23.16
N SER A 218 -5.32 21.59 -22.15
CA SER A 218 -5.93 22.61 -21.30
C SER A 218 -4.86 23.36 -20.49
N HIS A 219 -4.78 24.69 -20.69
CA HIS A 219 -3.90 25.55 -19.90
C HIS A 219 -4.19 25.46 -18.39
N LYS A 220 -5.46 25.23 -18.00
CA LYS A 220 -5.83 25.05 -16.58
C LYS A 220 -5.21 23.78 -15.98
N ASN A 221 -5.05 22.73 -16.78
CA ASN A 221 -4.44 21.49 -16.32
C ASN A 221 -2.90 21.60 -16.36
N LEU A 222 -2.37 22.13 -17.46
CA LEU A 222 -0.94 22.30 -17.68
C LEU A 222 -0.29 23.24 -16.66
N CYS A 223 -0.98 24.30 -16.23
CA CYS A 223 -0.41 25.23 -15.24
C CYS A 223 -0.30 24.65 -13.82
N GLN A 224 -0.99 23.53 -13.54
CA GLN A 224 -0.90 22.81 -12.26
C GLN A 224 0.23 21.76 -12.25
N CYS A 225 0.79 21.42 -13.41
CA CYS A 225 1.89 20.48 -13.49
C CYS A 225 3.13 21.01 -12.77
N TYR A 226 3.89 20.11 -12.15
CA TYR A 226 5.19 20.42 -11.56
C TYR A 226 6.11 21.13 -12.58
N ILE A 227 6.90 22.11 -12.14
CA ILE A 227 7.72 22.94 -13.05
C ILE A 227 8.73 22.11 -13.87
N GLY A 228 9.32 21.07 -13.27
CA GLY A 228 10.24 20.16 -13.96
C GLY A 228 9.56 19.22 -14.95
N TRP A 229 8.23 19.18 -14.97
CA TRP A 229 7.47 18.53 -16.05
C TRP A 229 7.50 19.35 -17.36
N CYS A 230 7.90 20.63 -17.29
CA CYS A 230 8.02 21.55 -18.41
C CYS A 230 6.71 21.72 -19.21
N PRO A 231 5.61 22.18 -18.58
CA PRO A 231 4.31 22.33 -19.26
C PRO A 231 4.31 23.42 -20.35
N PHE A 232 5.29 24.31 -20.31
CA PHE A 232 5.52 25.38 -21.25
C PHE A 232 6.45 24.97 -22.39
N TRP A 233 6.80 23.69 -22.56
CA TRP A 233 7.49 23.28 -23.78
C TRP A 233 6.51 23.29 -24.93
#